data_AF-A0A2V1BVR7-F1
#
_entry.id   AF-A0A2V1BVR7-F1
#
_cell.length_a   1.000
_cell.length_b   1.000
_cell.length_c   1.000
_cell.angle_alpha   90.00
_cell.angle_beta   90.00
_cell.angle_gamma   90.00
#
_symmetry.space_group_name_H-M   'P 1'
#
loop_
_entity.id
_entity.type
_entity.pdbx_description
1 polymer ?
#
loop_
_entity_poly.entity_id
_entity_poly.type
_entity_poly.pdbx_seq_one_letter_code
_entity_poly.pdbx_strand_id
1 'polypeptide(L)'
;MTYTKILDDDEARDIAAENIDLINTSRAKLLGHVATRGKTISSRWKEKSRDKRDTILLEAMPDLEKKQWIMPRFLKEHDSFGWDKAREVRKTWLLYWLDVESLQKEPARLLGLIYNRARFSAEEWAPHDNENLHFGFHQGFFVINFSELCVVMHGDDYGKMVPWENGAAHRLDIIGFPRGQLILEAQIPKVEFKKSGHVEMWSSYINHPFSEPPRFDIDALVSAARARRNCQGGTGVCSSAARNHV
;
A
#
# COMPACT_ATOMS: atom_id res chain seq x y z
N MET A 1 -17.23 20.45 -5.78
CA MET A 1 -17.44 18.99 -5.93
C MET A 1 -18.62 18.77 -6.84
N THR A 2 -18.49 17.96 -7.88
CA THR A 2 -19.56 17.72 -8.86
C THR A 2 -20.03 16.30 -8.71
N TYR A 3 -21.31 16.13 -8.39
CA TYR A 3 -21.94 14.81 -8.38
C TYR A 3 -22.45 14.47 -9.77
N THR A 4 -22.15 13.27 -10.25
CA THR A 4 -22.61 12.81 -11.56
C THR A 4 -24.09 12.43 -11.51
N LYS A 5 -24.49 11.80 -10.41
CA LYS A 5 -25.82 11.25 -10.19
C LYS A 5 -26.11 11.20 -8.69
N ILE A 6 -27.37 11.40 -8.33
CA ILE A 6 -27.93 11.02 -7.03
C ILE A 6 -28.45 9.58 -7.19
N LEU A 7 -27.88 8.66 -6.42
CA LEU A 7 -28.26 7.26 -6.39
C LEU A 7 -29.44 7.06 -5.46
N ASP A 8 -30.28 6.10 -5.79
CA ASP A 8 -31.16 5.54 -4.78
C ASP A 8 -30.38 4.64 -3.80
N ASP A 9 -31.12 4.24 -2.77
CA ASP A 9 -30.62 3.46 -1.64
C ASP A 9 -30.08 2.08 -2.05
N ASP A 10 -30.68 1.46 -3.06
CA ASP A 10 -30.31 0.13 -3.52
C ASP A 10 -29.08 0.20 -4.44
N GLU A 11 -29.03 1.17 -5.35
CA GLU A 11 -27.85 1.45 -6.18
C GLU A 11 -26.61 1.74 -5.34
N ALA A 12 -26.75 2.51 -4.25
CA ALA A 12 -25.65 2.80 -3.33
C ALA A 12 -25.17 1.54 -2.59
N ARG A 13 -26.10 0.68 -2.15
CA ARG A 13 -25.79 -0.60 -1.50
C ARG A 13 -25.07 -1.55 -2.45
N ASP A 14 -25.53 -1.66 -3.68
CA ASP A 14 -24.94 -2.54 -4.69
C ASP A 14 -23.50 -2.13 -4.99
N ILE A 15 -23.24 -0.84 -5.18
CA ILE A 15 -21.86 -0.34 -5.42
C ILE A 15 -20.95 -0.62 -4.22
N ALA A 16 -21.43 -0.42 -3.00
CA ALA A 16 -20.63 -0.67 -1.80
C ALA A 16 -20.34 -2.17 -1.63
N ALA A 17 -21.34 -3.03 -1.83
CA ALA A 17 -21.22 -4.48 -1.76
C ALA A 17 -20.26 -5.01 -2.82
N GLU A 18 -20.37 -4.57 -4.08
CA GLU A 18 -19.46 -4.96 -5.16
C GLU A 18 -18.01 -4.60 -4.83
N ASN A 19 -17.77 -3.38 -4.32
CA ASN A 19 -16.42 -2.98 -3.92
C ASN A 19 -15.87 -3.84 -2.79
N ILE A 20 -16.68 -4.19 -1.79
CA ILE A 20 -16.28 -5.07 -0.68
C ILE A 20 -15.95 -6.47 -1.18
N ASP A 21 -16.76 -7.03 -2.08
CA ASP A 21 -16.48 -8.33 -2.69
C ASP A 21 -15.16 -8.32 -3.48
N LEU A 22 -14.89 -7.24 -4.22
CA LEU A 22 -13.63 -7.05 -4.95
C LEU A 22 -12.43 -6.92 -4.00
N ILE A 23 -12.55 -6.16 -2.92
CA ILE A 23 -11.51 -6.02 -1.89
C ILE A 23 -11.20 -7.38 -1.28
N ASN A 24 -12.23 -8.11 -0.83
CA ASN A 24 -12.09 -9.41 -0.17
C ASN A 24 -11.50 -10.47 -1.09
N THR A 25 -12.01 -10.56 -2.33
CA THR A 25 -11.51 -11.51 -3.34
C THR A 25 -10.05 -11.21 -3.68
N SER A 26 -9.69 -9.94 -3.85
CA SER A 26 -8.33 -9.56 -4.20
C SER A 26 -7.36 -9.74 -3.05
N ARG A 27 -7.80 -9.47 -1.81
CA ARG A 27 -7.04 -9.76 -0.60
C ARG A 27 -6.78 -11.27 -0.47
N ALA A 28 -7.79 -12.11 -0.66
CA ALA A 28 -7.61 -13.56 -0.62
C ALA A 28 -6.57 -14.05 -1.64
N LYS A 29 -6.60 -13.50 -2.87
CA LYS A 29 -5.58 -13.77 -3.89
C LYS A 29 -4.18 -13.33 -3.44
N LEU A 30 -4.04 -12.11 -2.90
CA LEU A 30 -2.77 -11.60 -2.37
C LEU A 30 -2.21 -12.52 -1.27
N LEU A 31 -3.05 -12.91 -0.31
CA LEU A 31 -2.67 -13.81 0.77
C LEU A 31 -2.20 -15.17 0.23
N GLY A 32 -2.92 -15.74 -0.74
CA GLY A 32 -2.52 -16.97 -1.42
C GLY A 32 -1.15 -16.84 -2.10
N HIS A 33 -0.89 -15.72 -2.78
CA HIS A 33 0.42 -15.46 -3.40
C HIS A 33 1.54 -15.27 -2.39
N VAL A 34 1.30 -14.54 -1.30
CA VAL A 34 2.30 -14.32 -0.24
C VAL A 34 2.61 -15.64 0.47
N ALA A 35 1.60 -16.44 0.80
CA ALA A 35 1.78 -17.74 1.45
C ALA A 35 2.58 -18.72 0.60
N THR A 36 2.33 -18.78 -0.70
CA THR A 36 2.97 -19.75 -1.60
C THR A 36 4.30 -19.28 -2.19
N ARG A 37 4.46 -17.98 -2.42
CA ARG A 37 5.56 -17.41 -3.22
C ARG A 37 6.25 -16.21 -2.57
N GLY A 38 5.87 -15.80 -1.36
CA GLY A 38 6.38 -14.57 -0.72
C GLY A 38 7.91 -14.51 -0.63
N LYS A 39 8.57 -15.62 -0.27
CA LYS A 39 10.03 -15.74 -0.25
C LYS A 39 10.66 -15.48 -1.62
N THR A 40 10.10 -16.12 -2.64
CA THR A 40 10.54 -16.03 -4.04
C THR A 40 10.30 -14.63 -4.60
N ILE A 41 9.13 -14.02 -4.31
CA ILE A 41 8.82 -12.64 -4.70
C ILE A 41 9.86 -11.69 -4.10
N SER A 42 10.13 -11.82 -2.80
CA SER A 42 11.12 -10.98 -2.10
C SER A 42 12.53 -11.12 -2.67
N SER A 43 13.04 -12.35 -2.86
CA SER A 43 14.39 -12.55 -3.39
C SER A 43 14.52 -12.02 -4.82
N ARG A 44 13.59 -12.40 -5.70
CA ARG A 44 13.62 -12.00 -7.12
C ARG A 44 13.47 -10.50 -7.29
N TRP A 45 12.61 -9.84 -6.52
CA TRP A 45 12.41 -8.40 -6.60
C TRP A 45 13.66 -7.61 -6.19
N LYS A 46 14.34 -8.04 -5.11
CA LYS A 46 15.57 -7.42 -4.63
C LYS A 46 16.70 -7.54 -5.65
N GLU A 47 16.76 -8.65 -6.40
CA GLU A 47 17.77 -8.89 -7.44
C GLU A 47 17.53 -8.10 -8.74
N LYS A 48 16.31 -7.62 -9.01
CA LYS A 48 16.04 -6.86 -10.24
C LYS A 48 16.76 -5.50 -10.22
N SER A 49 17.32 -5.10 -11.36
CA SER A 49 17.74 -3.72 -11.60
C SER A 49 16.54 -2.76 -11.58
N ARG A 50 16.79 -1.46 -11.47
CA ARG A 50 15.75 -0.43 -11.50
C ARG A 50 14.90 -0.53 -12.76
N ASP A 51 15.54 -0.58 -13.93
CA ASP A 51 14.85 -0.69 -15.22
C ASP A 51 13.96 -1.94 -15.31
N LYS A 52 14.45 -3.09 -14.80
CA LYS A 52 13.63 -4.32 -14.76
C LYS A 52 12.43 -4.19 -13.81
N ARG A 53 12.58 -3.47 -12.70
CA ARG A 53 11.47 -3.20 -11.77
C ARG A 53 10.44 -2.28 -12.41
N ASP A 54 10.87 -1.22 -13.08
CA ASP A 54 10.00 -0.34 -13.87
C ASP A 54 9.16 -1.14 -14.88
N THR A 55 9.83 -1.94 -15.72
CA THR A 55 9.14 -2.79 -16.71
C THR A 55 8.10 -3.70 -16.05
N ILE A 56 8.47 -4.40 -14.97
CA ILE A 56 7.54 -5.30 -14.26
C ILE A 56 6.35 -4.52 -13.67
N LEU A 57 6.58 -3.34 -13.11
CA LEU A 57 5.52 -2.50 -12.52
C LEU A 57 4.54 -2.04 -13.59
N LEU A 58 5.03 -1.56 -14.75
CA LEU A 58 4.19 -1.11 -15.85
C LEU A 58 3.54 -2.27 -16.62
N GLU A 59 4.14 -3.46 -16.64
CA GLU A 59 3.48 -4.67 -17.14
C GLU A 59 2.29 -5.09 -16.27
N ALA A 60 2.44 -4.98 -14.95
CA ALA A 60 1.39 -5.31 -13.98
C ALA A 60 0.34 -4.21 -13.83
N MET A 61 0.73 -2.94 -14.04
CA MET A 61 -0.13 -1.77 -13.92
C MET A 61 0.28 -0.68 -14.93
N PRO A 62 -0.22 -0.76 -16.19
CA PRO A 62 0.22 0.12 -17.28
C PRO A 62 -0.06 1.61 -17.06
N ASP A 63 -1.07 1.92 -16.26
CA ASP A 63 -1.55 3.24 -15.87
C ASP A 63 -0.99 3.72 -14.52
N LEU A 64 0.04 3.04 -13.96
CA LEU A 64 0.71 3.50 -12.74
C LEU A 64 1.47 4.80 -13.00
N GLU A 65 1.34 5.76 -12.07
CA GLU A 65 2.03 7.04 -12.16
C GLU A 65 3.55 6.83 -12.20
N LYS A 66 4.20 7.43 -13.21
CA LYS A 66 5.63 7.17 -13.44
C LYS A 66 6.54 7.94 -12.49
N LYS A 67 6.12 9.12 -12.06
CA LYS A 67 6.97 10.10 -11.36
C LYS A 67 6.45 10.40 -9.97
N GLN A 68 7.37 10.56 -9.03
CA GLN A 68 7.05 10.99 -7.67
C GLN A 68 6.34 12.35 -7.63
N TRP A 69 5.65 12.60 -6.52
CA TRP A 69 5.11 13.92 -6.16
C TRP A 69 4.16 14.50 -7.20
N ILE A 70 3.17 13.70 -7.64
CA ILE A 70 2.14 14.17 -8.56
C ILE A 70 1.47 15.46 -8.07
N MET A 71 1.18 15.56 -6.77
CA MET A 71 0.54 16.73 -6.15
C MET A 71 1.24 18.06 -6.50
N PRO A 72 2.51 18.31 -6.10
CA PRO A 72 3.18 19.56 -6.42
C PRO A 72 3.49 19.72 -7.91
N ARG A 73 3.68 18.63 -8.67
CA ARG A 73 3.87 18.72 -10.13
C ARG A 73 2.61 19.23 -10.83
N PHE A 74 1.47 18.62 -10.51
CA PHE A 74 0.18 18.98 -11.05
C PHE A 74 -0.17 20.43 -10.76
N LEU A 75 0.05 20.89 -9.51
CA LEU A 75 -0.19 22.29 -9.12
C LEU A 75 0.76 23.28 -9.81
N LYS A 76 1.98 22.87 -10.16
CA LYS A 76 2.92 23.71 -10.89
C LYS A 76 2.60 23.79 -12.39
N GLU A 77 2.12 22.70 -12.97
CA GLU A 77 1.87 22.57 -14.41
C GLU A 77 0.52 23.19 -14.84
N HIS A 78 -0.37 23.45 -13.89
CA HIS A 78 -1.71 23.95 -14.16
C HIS A 78 -2.02 25.21 -13.33
N ASP A 79 -1.91 26.38 -13.98
CA ASP A 79 -2.16 27.72 -13.38
C ASP A 79 -3.63 27.99 -12.98
N SER A 80 -4.53 27.06 -13.29
CA SER A 80 -5.95 27.10 -12.90
C SER A 80 -6.41 25.67 -12.73
N PHE A 81 -6.92 25.32 -11.54
CA PHE A 81 -7.26 23.97 -11.09
C PHE A 81 -7.77 23.08 -12.23
N GLY A 82 -6.86 22.35 -12.90
CA GLY A 82 -7.14 21.65 -14.15
C GLY A 82 -8.05 20.45 -13.92
N TRP A 83 -9.30 20.68 -13.53
CA TRP A 83 -10.22 19.67 -13.02
C TRP A 83 -10.42 18.57 -14.04
N ASP A 84 -10.55 18.91 -15.31
CA ASP A 84 -10.68 17.92 -16.37
C ASP A 84 -9.43 17.04 -16.48
N LYS A 85 -8.24 17.64 -16.37
CA LYS A 85 -6.96 16.90 -16.31
C LYS A 85 -6.81 16.07 -15.03
N ALA A 86 -7.28 16.59 -13.90
CA ALA A 86 -7.27 15.84 -12.65
C ALA A 86 -8.18 14.61 -12.74
N ARG A 87 -9.36 14.76 -13.36
CA ARG A 87 -10.35 13.69 -13.54
C ARG A 87 -9.87 12.62 -14.52
N GLU A 88 -9.09 12.99 -15.55
CA GLU A 88 -8.44 12.05 -16.47
C GLU A 88 -7.50 11.07 -15.73
N VAL A 89 -6.91 11.48 -14.61
CA VAL A 89 -5.94 10.68 -13.83
C VAL A 89 -6.48 10.24 -12.47
N ARG A 90 -7.77 9.90 -12.39
CA ARG A 90 -8.47 9.46 -11.17
C ARG A 90 -7.66 8.47 -10.32
N LYS A 91 -7.10 7.42 -10.94
CA LYS A 91 -6.34 6.38 -10.23
C LYS A 91 -5.11 6.93 -9.52
N THR A 92 -4.40 7.85 -10.17
CA THR A 92 -3.26 8.52 -9.57
C THR A 92 -3.69 9.32 -8.35
N TRP A 93 -4.89 9.92 -8.33
CA TRP A 93 -5.38 10.62 -7.13
C TRP A 93 -5.85 9.68 -6.01
N LEU A 94 -6.40 8.50 -6.34
CA LEU A 94 -6.73 7.47 -5.35
C LEU A 94 -5.47 6.93 -4.66
N LEU A 95 -4.36 6.86 -5.40
CA LEU A 95 -3.11 6.22 -4.97
C LEU A 95 -1.90 7.13 -5.20
N TYR A 96 -1.99 8.42 -4.86
CA TYR A 96 -0.94 9.41 -5.23
C TYR A 96 0.41 9.16 -4.57
N TRP A 97 0.43 8.31 -3.54
CA TRP A 97 1.62 7.83 -2.84
C TRP A 97 2.29 6.63 -3.54
N LEU A 98 1.63 6.03 -4.55
CA LEU A 98 2.11 4.87 -5.30
C LEU A 98 2.57 5.29 -6.70
N ASP A 99 3.87 5.16 -6.97
CA ASP A 99 4.46 5.54 -8.26
C ASP A 99 5.65 4.64 -8.63
N VAL A 100 5.95 4.54 -9.93
CA VAL A 100 7.04 3.71 -10.46
C VAL A 100 8.38 4.13 -9.89
N GLU A 101 8.67 5.43 -9.89
CA GLU A 101 9.94 6.01 -9.45
C GLU A 101 10.26 5.66 -7.99
N SER A 102 9.28 5.71 -7.09
CA SER A 102 9.36 5.24 -5.71
C SER A 102 9.67 3.75 -5.62
N LEU A 103 8.85 2.92 -6.28
CA LEU A 103 8.91 1.47 -6.13
C LEU A 103 10.17 0.87 -6.78
N GLN A 104 10.64 1.45 -7.89
CA GLN A 104 11.85 0.97 -8.57
C GLN A 104 13.13 1.33 -7.81
N LYS A 105 13.19 2.55 -7.25
CA LYS A 105 14.39 3.08 -6.56
C LYS A 105 14.68 2.30 -5.29
N GLU A 106 13.64 2.01 -4.50
CA GLU A 106 13.74 1.39 -3.20
C GLU A 106 12.94 0.08 -3.15
N PRO A 107 13.59 -1.09 -3.33
CA PRO A 107 12.87 -2.37 -3.42
C PRO A 107 12.09 -2.74 -2.15
N ALA A 108 12.50 -2.20 -1.00
CA ALA A 108 11.80 -2.40 0.28
C ALA A 108 10.38 -1.81 0.25
N ARG A 109 10.10 -0.78 -0.55
CA ARG A 109 8.77 -0.15 -0.61
C ARG A 109 7.71 -1.12 -1.10
N LEU A 110 7.90 -1.76 -2.26
CA LEU A 110 6.93 -2.73 -2.78
C LEU A 110 6.72 -3.89 -1.80
N LEU A 111 7.81 -4.40 -1.20
CA LEU A 111 7.72 -5.51 -0.25
C LEU A 111 7.01 -5.10 1.05
N GLY A 112 7.27 -3.89 1.53
CA GLY A 112 6.57 -3.29 2.67
C GLY A 112 5.08 -3.11 2.38
N LEU A 113 4.72 -2.66 1.16
CA LEU A 113 3.33 -2.53 0.75
C LEU A 113 2.62 -3.89 0.69
N ILE A 114 3.24 -4.88 0.06
CA ILE A 114 2.70 -6.25 0.01
C ILE A 114 2.52 -6.80 1.43
N TYR A 115 3.52 -6.61 2.29
CA TYR A 115 3.46 -7.06 3.68
C TYR A 115 2.32 -6.39 4.46
N ASN A 116 2.22 -5.06 4.42
CA ASN A 116 1.18 -4.33 5.15
C ASN A 116 -0.22 -4.62 4.59
N ARG A 117 -0.36 -4.76 3.27
CA ARG A 117 -1.63 -5.15 2.64
C ARG A 117 -2.01 -6.60 2.93
N ALA A 118 -1.06 -7.50 3.17
CA ALA A 118 -1.34 -8.87 3.62
C ALA A 118 -1.64 -8.95 5.12
N ARG A 119 -1.03 -8.08 5.93
CA ARG A 119 -1.14 -8.12 7.40
C ARG A 119 -2.41 -7.47 7.92
N PHE A 120 -2.73 -6.27 7.44
CA PHE A 120 -3.84 -5.46 7.97
C PHE A 120 -5.07 -5.58 7.08
N SER A 121 -6.25 -5.69 7.68
CA SER A 121 -7.56 -5.78 7.04
C SER A 121 -7.94 -4.49 6.30
N ALA A 122 -9.04 -4.52 5.56
CA ALA A 122 -9.53 -3.35 4.82
C ALA A 122 -9.92 -2.19 5.77
N GLU A 123 -10.57 -2.49 6.90
CA GLU A 123 -10.88 -1.49 7.91
C GLU A 123 -9.64 -0.82 8.51
N GLU A 124 -8.58 -1.59 8.78
CA GLU A 124 -7.33 -1.07 9.37
C GLU A 124 -6.59 -0.14 8.41
N TRP A 125 -6.84 -0.27 7.11
CA TRP A 125 -6.31 0.63 6.07
C TRP A 125 -7.20 1.87 5.85
N ALA A 126 -8.47 1.84 6.24
CA ALA A 126 -9.43 2.89 5.94
C ALA A 126 -9.01 4.29 6.44
N PRO A 127 -8.42 4.47 7.64
CA PRO A 127 -7.93 5.78 8.08
C PRO A 127 -6.83 6.32 7.16
N HIS A 128 -5.89 5.45 6.74
CA HIS A 128 -4.83 5.85 5.83
C HIS A 128 -5.40 6.27 4.47
N ASP A 129 -6.29 5.47 3.89
CA ASP A 129 -6.90 5.78 2.61
C ASP A 129 -7.75 7.06 2.69
N ASN A 130 -8.50 7.26 3.78
CA ASN A 130 -9.27 8.48 4.01
C ASN A 130 -8.38 9.73 4.04
N GLU A 131 -7.27 9.70 4.77
CA GLU A 131 -6.33 10.84 4.84
C GLU A 131 -5.72 11.15 3.48
N ASN A 132 -5.31 10.12 2.72
CA ASN A 132 -4.77 10.32 1.39
C ASN A 132 -5.81 10.95 0.43
N LEU A 133 -7.08 10.57 0.53
CA LEU A 133 -8.13 11.12 -0.32
C LEU A 133 -8.48 12.58 0.01
N HIS A 134 -8.02 13.10 1.16
CA HIS A 134 -8.40 14.43 1.65
C HIS A 134 -8.21 15.53 0.60
N PHE A 135 -7.03 15.64 0.01
CA PHE A 135 -6.77 16.71 -0.94
C PHE A 135 -7.62 16.59 -2.21
N GLY A 136 -7.57 15.45 -2.90
CA GLY A 136 -8.29 15.26 -4.16
C GLY A 136 -9.80 15.41 -4.01
N PHE A 137 -10.35 14.95 -2.87
CA PHE A 137 -11.77 15.08 -2.55
C PHE A 137 -12.17 16.55 -2.35
N HIS A 138 -11.46 17.28 -1.49
CA HIS A 138 -11.74 18.70 -1.24
C HIS A 138 -11.57 19.56 -2.48
N GLN A 139 -10.62 19.23 -3.35
CA GLN A 139 -10.39 19.94 -4.62
C GLN A 139 -11.37 19.55 -5.73
N GLY A 140 -12.25 18.56 -5.52
CA GLY A 140 -13.23 18.12 -6.52
C GLY A 140 -12.60 17.40 -7.73
N PHE A 141 -11.45 16.76 -7.54
CA PHE A 141 -10.75 16.02 -8.60
C PHE A 141 -11.44 14.69 -8.96
N PHE A 142 -12.33 14.21 -8.10
CA PHE A 142 -13.10 13.01 -8.34
C PHE A 142 -14.49 13.35 -8.90
N VAL A 143 -14.86 12.68 -9.99
CA VAL A 143 -16.25 12.53 -10.41
C VAL A 143 -16.86 11.41 -9.57
N ILE A 144 -17.87 11.71 -8.76
CA ILE A 144 -18.44 10.79 -7.78
C ILE A 144 -19.96 10.87 -7.76
N ASN A 145 -20.60 9.82 -7.28
CA ASN A 145 -22.05 9.79 -7.09
C ASN A 145 -22.40 10.24 -5.67
N PHE A 146 -23.65 10.64 -5.48
CA PHE A 146 -24.19 11.03 -4.18
C PHE A 146 -25.26 10.03 -3.73
N SER A 147 -25.28 9.74 -2.43
CA SER A 147 -26.35 9.05 -1.71
C SER A 147 -26.42 9.68 -0.32
N GLU A 148 -27.60 9.72 0.29
CA GLU A 148 -27.79 10.18 1.67
C GLU A 148 -27.28 9.16 2.70
N LEU A 149 -27.02 7.93 2.27
CA LEU A 149 -26.46 6.89 3.11
C LEU A 149 -24.97 7.15 3.43
N CYS A 150 -24.53 6.50 4.50
CA CYS A 150 -23.14 6.46 4.93
C CYS A 150 -22.61 5.03 4.88
N VAL A 151 -21.30 4.90 4.75
CA VAL A 151 -20.58 3.62 4.75
C VAL A 151 -19.98 3.42 6.15
N VAL A 152 -20.19 2.25 6.73
CA VAL A 152 -19.54 1.84 7.98
C VAL A 152 -18.04 1.62 7.74
N MET A 153 -17.19 2.16 8.61
CA MET A 153 -15.73 2.20 8.45
C MET A 153 -14.98 1.25 9.40
N HIS A 154 -15.68 0.36 10.11
CA HIS A 154 -15.07 -0.59 11.05
C HIS A 154 -15.93 -1.86 11.27
N GLY A 155 -15.32 -2.84 11.90
CA GLY A 155 -15.90 -4.11 12.32
C GLY A 155 -16.34 -5.02 11.17
N ASP A 156 -17.13 -6.03 11.54
CA ASP A 156 -17.72 -6.99 10.60
C ASP A 156 -18.69 -6.32 9.61
N ASP A 157 -19.17 -5.13 9.94
CA ASP A 157 -20.04 -4.31 9.09
C ASP A 157 -19.24 -3.36 8.16
N TYR A 158 -17.90 -3.43 8.10
CA TYR A 158 -17.09 -2.58 7.21
C TYR A 158 -17.60 -2.59 5.77
N GLY A 159 -17.91 -1.41 5.23
CA GLY A 159 -18.46 -1.23 3.89
C GLY A 159 -19.98 -1.28 3.79
N LYS A 160 -20.69 -1.63 4.86
CA LYS A 160 -22.16 -1.65 4.88
C LYS A 160 -22.74 -0.24 4.81
N MET A 161 -23.85 -0.11 4.09
CA MET A 161 -24.59 1.14 4.00
C MET A 161 -25.59 1.30 5.15
N VAL A 162 -25.57 2.46 5.80
CA VAL A 162 -26.47 2.82 6.91
C VAL A 162 -26.95 4.27 6.78
N PRO A 163 -28.10 4.64 7.36
CA PRO A 163 -28.51 6.03 7.44
C PRO A 163 -27.49 6.88 8.18
N TRP A 164 -27.47 8.18 7.89
CA TRP A 164 -26.63 9.13 8.64
C TRP A 164 -27.07 9.20 10.11
N GLU A 165 -26.09 9.16 11.00
CA GLU A 165 -26.25 9.36 12.44
C GLU A 165 -25.13 10.27 12.94
N ASN A 166 -25.48 11.31 13.70
CA ASN A 166 -24.56 12.37 14.06
C ASN A 166 -23.37 11.88 14.91
N GLY A 167 -23.64 11.07 15.92
CA GLY A 167 -22.63 10.56 16.83
C GLY A 167 -21.63 9.65 16.12
N ALA A 168 -22.13 8.71 15.31
CA ALA A 168 -21.33 7.80 14.51
C ALA A 168 -20.47 8.54 13.48
N ALA A 169 -21.02 9.56 12.82
CA ALA A 169 -20.27 10.38 11.88
C ALA A 169 -19.13 11.16 12.57
N HIS A 170 -19.40 11.74 13.75
CA HIS A 170 -18.38 12.46 14.53
C HIS A 170 -17.29 11.55 15.10
N ARG A 171 -17.59 10.26 15.35
CA ARG A 171 -16.60 9.26 15.75
C ARG A 171 -15.85 8.62 14.57
N LEU A 172 -16.24 8.94 13.34
CA LEU A 172 -15.78 8.29 12.11
C LEU A 172 -16.13 6.79 12.04
N ASP A 173 -17.14 6.34 12.79
CA ASP A 173 -17.70 5.00 12.68
C ASP A 173 -18.37 4.80 11.30
N ILE A 174 -18.93 5.88 10.78
CA ILE A 174 -19.53 5.97 9.45
C ILE A 174 -18.98 7.19 8.71
N ILE A 175 -18.95 7.12 7.38
CA ILE A 175 -18.58 8.23 6.52
C ILE A 175 -19.57 8.38 5.36
N GLY A 176 -19.87 9.60 4.94
CA GLY A 176 -20.82 9.83 3.83
C GLY A 176 -20.42 9.06 2.57
N PHE A 177 -21.41 8.50 1.88
CA PHE A 177 -21.21 7.64 0.70
C PHE A 177 -20.19 8.16 -0.32
N PRO A 178 -20.18 9.45 -0.74
CA PRO A 178 -19.26 9.92 -1.78
C PRO A 178 -17.78 9.76 -1.39
N ARG A 179 -17.47 9.88 -0.09
CA ARG A 179 -16.12 9.69 0.44
C ARG A 179 -15.84 8.22 0.70
N GLY A 180 -16.80 7.49 1.28
CA GLY A 180 -16.69 6.06 1.55
C GLY A 180 -16.44 5.24 0.28
N GLN A 181 -17.14 5.55 -0.81
CA GLN A 181 -16.93 4.91 -2.11
C GLN A 181 -15.48 5.02 -2.59
N LEU A 182 -14.84 6.19 -2.42
CA LEU A 182 -13.45 6.40 -2.83
C LEU A 182 -12.47 5.60 -1.96
N ILE A 183 -12.74 5.48 -0.66
CA ILE A 183 -11.94 4.66 0.27
C ILE A 183 -12.00 3.20 -0.20
N LEU A 184 -13.20 2.68 -0.43
CA LEU A 184 -13.37 1.31 -0.93
C LEU A 184 -12.68 1.13 -2.29
N GLU A 185 -12.83 2.08 -3.22
CA GLU A 185 -12.18 2.02 -4.55
C GLU A 185 -10.64 2.00 -4.45
N ALA A 186 -10.05 2.80 -3.56
CA ALA A 186 -8.60 2.84 -3.33
C ALA A 186 -8.06 1.53 -2.72
N GLN A 187 -8.92 0.76 -2.06
CA GLN A 187 -8.54 -0.51 -1.45
C GLN A 187 -8.54 -1.68 -2.42
N ILE A 188 -9.31 -1.60 -3.52
CA ILE A 188 -9.33 -2.62 -4.56
C ILE A 188 -7.94 -2.71 -5.21
N PRO A 189 -7.20 -3.81 -5.02
CA PRO A 189 -5.91 -4.00 -5.65
C PRO A 189 -6.10 -4.11 -7.17
N LYS A 190 -5.73 -3.06 -7.91
CA LYS A 190 -5.73 -3.06 -9.38
C LYS A 190 -4.44 -3.65 -9.97
N VAL A 191 -3.65 -4.36 -9.17
CA VAL A 191 -2.45 -5.10 -9.61
C VAL A 191 -2.89 -6.50 -10.01
N GLU A 192 -3.08 -6.74 -11.30
CA GLU A 192 -3.13 -8.10 -11.82
C GLU A 192 -1.70 -8.59 -12.00
N PHE A 193 -1.23 -9.48 -11.11
CA PHE A 193 -0.08 -10.31 -11.45
C PHE A 193 -0.53 -11.23 -12.59
N LYS A 194 -0.42 -10.75 -13.83
CA LYS A 194 -0.57 -11.62 -15.00
C LYS A 194 0.34 -12.82 -14.76
N LYS A 195 -0.22 -14.03 -14.88
CA LYS A 195 0.60 -15.21 -15.13
C LYS A 195 1.35 -14.90 -16.41
N SER A 196 2.59 -14.41 -16.32
CA SER A 196 3.43 -14.41 -17.50
C SER A 196 3.56 -15.88 -17.87
N GLY A 197 3.15 -16.23 -19.09
CA GLY A 197 3.32 -17.57 -19.67
C GLY A 197 4.78 -17.97 -19.82
N HIS A 198 5.72 -17.17 -19.32
CA HIS A 198 7.13 -17.47 -19.23
C HIS A 198 7.44 -18.16 -17.90
N VAL A 199 7.06 -19.44 -17.83
CA VAL A 199 7.90 -20.41 -17.14
C VAL A 199 9.17 -20.52 -17.98
N GLU A 200 10.25 -19.86 -17.56
CA GLU A 200 11.63 -20.33 -17.70
C GLU A 200 12.63 -19.24 -17.28
N MET A 201 13.30 -19.48 -16.16
CA MET A 201 14.77 -19.49 -16.08
C MET A 201 15.17 -19.77 -14.64
N TRP A 202 15.45 -21.05 -14.42
CA TRP A 202 15.99 -21.58 -13.18
C TRP A 202 17.45 -21.15 -13.06
N SER A 203 17.79 -20.59 -11.90
CA SER A 203 19.15 -20.66 -11.37
C SER A 203 19.04 -21.52 -10.12
N SER A 204 19.85 -22.57 -10.05
CA SER A 204 19.95 -23.52 -8.93
C SER A 204 20.76 -22.98 -7.76
N TYR A 205 20.99 -21.66 -7.68
CA TYR A 205 21.75 -21.07 -6.57
C TYR A 205 20.86 -20.79 -5.35
N ILE A 206 21.16 -21.61 -4.35
CA ILE A 206 20.73 -21.65 -2.96
C ILE A 206 20.81 -20.27 -2.28
N ASN A 207 19.78 -19.93 -1.50
CA ASN A 207 19.94 -19.39 -0.15
C ASN A 207 18.65 -19.69 0.63
N HIS A 208 18.79 -20.20 1.85
CA HIS A 208 17.74 -20.18 2.87
C HIS A 208 17.83 -18.83 3.63
N PRO A 209 17.05 -17.79 3.28
CA PRO A 209 16.77 -16.73 4.24
C PRO A 209 15.59 -17.13 5.13
N PHE A 210 15.55 -16.53 6.32
CA PHE A 210 14.71 -16.78 7.50
C PHE A 210 15.35 -17.72 8.53
N SER A 211 16.54 -17.36 9.00
CA SER A 211 16.85 -17.54 10.43
C SER A 211 15.90 -16.67 11.25
N GLU A 212 15.58 -17.13 12.47
CA GLU A 212 14.79 -16.37 13.45
C GLU A 212 15.38 -14.96 13.57
N PRO A 213 14.56 -13.89 13.62
CA PRO A 213 15.08 -12.54 13.84
C PRO A 213 15.99 -12.56 15.07
N PRO A 214 17.19 -11.94 15.02
CA PRO A 214 18.04 -11.87 16.19
C PRO A 214 17.22 -11.22 17.31
N ARG A 215 17.03 -11.97 18.42
CA ARG A 215 16.33 -11.45 19.57
C ARG A 215 17.11 -10.24 20.07
N PHE A 216 16.39 -9.17 20.39
CA PHE A 216 16.99 -8.00 20.99
C PHE A 216 17.53 -8.39 22.37
N ASP A 217 18.85 -8.57 22.43
CA ASP A 217 19.59 -8.89 23.64
C ASP A 217 20.37 -7.64 24.07
N ILE A 218 19.82 -6.96 25.07
CA ILE A 218 20.40 -5.74 25.62
C ILE A 218 21.71 -6.03 26.34
N ASP A 219 21.88 -7.23 26.92
CA ASP A 219 23.07 -7.61 27.66
C ASP A 219 24.25 -7.86 26.71
N ALA A 220 23.99 -8.48 25.55
CA ALA A 220 24.98 -8.62 24.48
C ALA A 220 25.49 -7.26 23.97
N LEU A 221 24.60 -6.28 23.81
CA LEU A 221 24.96 -4.91 23.40
C LEU A 221 25.77 -4.18 24.47
N VAL A 222 25.38 -4.31 25.74
CA VAL A 222 26.12 -3.73 26.88
C VAL A 222 27.51 -4.36 27.01
N SER A 223 27.62 -5.67 26.81
CA SER A 223 28.90 -6.39 26.87
C SER A 223 29.83 -5.96 25.73
N ALA A 224 29.31 -5.83 24.51
CA ALA A 224 30.07 -5.31 23.37
C ALA A 224 30.52 -3.85 23.56
N ALA A 225 29.67 -3.00 24.17
CA ALA A 225 30.02 -1.62 24.48
C ALA A 225 31.11 -1.53 25.56
N ARG A 226 31.04 -2.37 26.60
CA ARG A 226 32.08 -2.46 27.65
C ARG A 226 33.40 -2.97 27.08
N ALA A 227 33.38 -3.99 26.22
CA ALA A 227 34.57 -4.48 25.54
C ALA A 227 35.24 -3.37 24.73
N ARG A 228 34.48 -2.59 23.94
CA ARG A 228 35.00 -1.46 23.16
C ARG A 228 35.56 -0.33 24.04
N ARG A 229 34.91 -0.05 25.17
CA ARG A 229 35.39 0.94 26.15
C ARG A 229 36.71 0.50 26.80
N ASN A 230 36.86 -0.78 27.09
CA ASN A 230 38.09 -1.34 27.66
C ASN A 230 39.24 -1.37 26.63
N CYS A 231 38.94 -1.52 25.33
CA CYS A 231 39.95 -1.41 24.26
C CYS A 231 40.45 0.03 24.02
N GLN A 232 39.72 1.06 24.46
CA GLN A 232 40.13 2.46 24.32
C GLN A 232 40.93 2.99 25.53
N GLY A 233 41.03 2.22 26.62
CA GLY A 233 41.62 2.65 27.89
C GLY A 233 43.00 2.08 28.23
N GLY A 234 43.59 1.21 27.43
CA GLY A 234 44.87 0.59 27.78
C GLY A 234 45.58 -0.04 26.59
N THR A 235 46.85 0.34 26.42
CA THR A 235 47.80 -0.21 25.46
C THR A 235 47.84 -1.75 25.49
N GLY A 236 47.50 -2.42 24.38
CA GLY A 236 47.87 -3.83 24.17
C GLY A 236 46.83 -4.70 23.45
N VAL A 237 47.09 -4.97 22.16
CA VAL A 237 46.70 -6.15 21.34
C VAL A 237 45.25 -6.67 21.48
N CYS A 238 44.39 -6.36 20.51
CA CYS A 238 43.15 -7.12 20.28
C CYS A 238 43.43 -8.31 19.35
N SER A 239 43.50 -9.50 19.95
CA SER A 239 43.56 -10.79 19.26
C SER A 239 42.26 -11.08 18.52
N SER A 240 42.39 -11.48 17.26
CA SER A 240 41.32 -11.96 16.40
C SER A 240 40.85 -13.35 16.83
N ALA A 241 39.65 -13.46 17.43
CA ALA A 241 38.92 -14.71 17.47
C ALA A 241 37.44 -14.48 17.85
N ALA A 242 36.56 -14.55 16.86
CA ALA A 242 35.24 -15.21 16.93
C ALA A 242 34.43 -14.86 15.66
N ARG A 243 34.81 -15.52 14.55
CA ARG A 243 33.83 -15.85 13.52
C ARG A 243 33.02 -17.05 14.02
N ASN A 244 31.74 -17.04 13.65
CA ASN A 244 30.79 -18.16 13.66
C ASN A 244 30.30 -18.62 15.04
N HIS A 245 29.02 -18.33 15.34
CA HIS A 245 27.99 -19.36 15.40
C HIS A 245 26.58 -18.72 15.47
N VAL A 246 25.75 -19.17 14.52
CA VAL A 246 24.27 -19.29 14.47
C VAL A 246 23.43 -18.06 14.80
#